data_AF-A0A4U1JH49-F1
#
_entry.id   AF-A0A4U1JH49-F1
#
_cell.length_a   1.000
_cell.length_b   1.000
_cell.length_c   1.000
_cell.angle_alpha   90.00
_cell.angle_beta   90.00
_cell.angle_gamma   90.00
#
_symmetry.space_group_name_H-M   'P 1'
#
loop_
_entity.id
_entity.type
_entity.pdbx_description
1 polymer ?
#
loop_
_entity_poly.entity_id
_entity_poly.type
_entity_poly.pdbx_seq_one_letter_code
_entity_poly.pdbx_strand_id
1 'polypeptide(L)'
;MSGFSLVQFMCEGGFGMWMVLAAGCAALGAAVRYAAAPDRGKLAFTAALSATTVIATIVGVWTNVGAVLSFLEDPARAPDADVTRILLTGLKEAGRPGTLGGLLLTLVALVVSVGVLRSARIGAGARGAEGRAAIA
;
A
#
# COMPACT_ATOMS: atom_id res chain seq x y z
N MET A 1 9.18 26.60 6.30
CA MET A 1 8.66 25.28 5.91
C MET A 1 7.42 25.04 6.75
N SER A 2 6.23 25.30 6.20
CA SER A 2 4.96 24.96 6.86
C SER A 2 4.96 23.46 7.14
N GLY A 3 4.61 23.07 8.38
CA GLY A 3 4.69 21.69 8.85
C GLY A 3 3.90 20.72 7.98
N PHE A 4 4.46 19.55 7.73
CA PHE A 4 3.75 18.44 7.08
C PHE A 4 2.48 18.11 7.86
N SER A 5 1.32 18.14 7.20
CA SER A 5 0.04 17.75 7.76
C SER A 5 -0.49 16.51 7.04
N LEU A 6 -0.77 15.45 7.79
CA LEU A 6 -1.39 14.23 7.27
C LEU A 6 -2.75 14.51 6.62
N VAL A 7 -3.52 15.43 7.21
CA VAL A 7 -4.84 15.80 6.66
C VAL A 7 -4.67 16.45 5.29
N GLN A 8 -3.69 17.37 5.15
CA GLN A 8 -3.41 18.00 3.87
C GLN A 8 -2.97 16.96 2.83
N PHE A 9 -2.05 16.06 3.20
CA PHE A 9 -1.60 14.98 2.34
C PHE A 9 -2.75 14.08 1.85
N MET A 10 -3.71 13.75 2.72
CA MET A 10 -4.89 12.97 2.36
C MET A 10 -5.84 13.76 1.44
N CYS A 11 -6.08 15.04 1.73
CA CYS A 11 -6.95 15.89 0.92
C CYS A 11 -6.40 16.09 -0.49
N GLU A 12 -5.10 16.33 -0.62
CA GLU A 12 -4.51 16.60 -1.91
C GLU A 12 -4.39 15.34 -2.80
N GLY A 13 -4.32 14.14 -2.21
CA GLY A 13 -4.39 12.90 -2.98
C GLY A 13 -5.82 12.52 -3.42
N GLY A 14 -6.84 13.28 -2.99
CA GLY A 14 -8.22 13.10 -3.42
C GLY A 14 -8.87 11.79 -2.97
N PHE A 15 -9.94 11.40 -3.67
CA PHE A 15 -10.74 10.21 -3.34
C PHE A 15 -9.93 8.91 -3.35
N GLY A 16 -8.94 8.81 -4.25
CA GLY A 16 -8.08 7.62 -4.38
C GLY A 16 -7.34 7.27 -3.08
N MET A 17 -7.00 8.26 -2.25
CA MET A 17 -6.31 8.04 -0.97
C MET A 17 -7.11 7.16 -0.02
N TRP A 18 -8.42 7.34 0.05
CA TRP A 18 -9.28 6.59 0.97
C TRP A 18 -9.37 5.12 0.58
N MET A 19 -9.38 4.83 -0.72
CA MET A 19 -9.39 3.46 -1.24
C MET A 19 -8.06 2.75 -0.97
N VAL A 20 -6.94 3.45 -1.19
CA VAL A 20 -5.61 2.93 -0.87
C VAL A 20 -5.46 2.69 0.64
N LEU A 21 -5.92 3.62 1.46
CA LEU A 21 -5.87 3.50 2.91
C LEU A 21 -6.69 2.31 3.40
N ALA A 22 -7.94 2.19 2.95
CA ALA A 22 -8.82 1.09 3.34
C ALA A 22 -8.25 -0.28 2.94
N ALA A 23 -7.80 -0.42 1.69
CA ALA A 23 -7.21 -1.67 1.20
C ALA A 23 -5.89 -1.99 1.92
N GLY A 24 -5.01 -1.00 2.10
CA GLY A 24 -3.72 -1.20 2.75
C GLY A 24 -3.83 -1.47 4.25
N CYS A 25 -4.78 -0.84 4.95
CA CYS A 25 -5.09 -1.19 6.35
C CYS A 25 -5.64 -2.61 6.47
N ALA A 26 -6.53 -3.03 5.56
CA ALA A 26 -7.02 -4.41 5.53
C ALA A 26 -5.88 -5.41 5.27
N ALA A 27 -5.00 -5.12 4.32
CA ALA A 27 -3.81 -5.94 4.04
C ALA A 27 -2.88 -6.02 5.25
N LEU A 28 -2.66 -4.90 5.95
CA LEU A 28 -1.83 -4.85 7.15
C LEU A 28 -2.45 -5.65 8.29
N GLY A 29 -3.77 -5.54 8.52
CA GLY A 29 -4.48 -6.36 9.49
C GLY A 29 -4.38 -7.85 9.20
N ALA A 30 -4.52 -8.24 7.93
CA ALA A 30 -4.33 -9.63 7.49
C ALA A 30 -2.88 -10.11 7.72
N ALA A 31 -1.90 -9.28 7.42
CA ALA A 31 -0.49 -9.56 7.67
C ALA A 31 -0.20 -9.78 9.16
N VAL A 32 -0.73 -8.92 10.04
CA VAL A 32 -0.58 -9.08 11.50
C VAL A 32 -1.20 -10.40 11.96
N ARG A 33 -2.38 -10.75 11.45
CA ARG A 33 -3.04 -12.03 11.76
C ARG A 33 -2.23 -13.24 11.25
N TYR A 34 -1.58 -13.13 10.10
CA TYR A 34 -0.65 -14.13 9.59
C TYR A 34 0.60 -14.23 10.48
N ALA A 35 1.22 -13.11 10.86
CA ALA A 35 2.42 -13.09 11.69
C ALA A 35 2.19 -13.66 13.09
N ALA A 36 1.00 -13.43 13.66
CA ALA A 36 0.63 -13.99 14.95
C ALA A 36 0.51 -15.52 14.92
N ALA A 37 -0.17 -16.06 13.90
CA ALA A 37 -0.42 -17.49 13.75
C ALA A 37 -0.26 -17.90 12.27
N PRO A 38 0.97 -18.21 11.83
CA PRO A 38 1.28 -18.47 10.43
C PRO A 38 0.50 -19.66 9.88
N ASP A 39 -0.19 -19.41 8.77
CA ASP A 39 -0.96 -20.40 8.03
C ASP A 39 -0.94 -20.04 6.54
N ARG A 40 -1.00 -21.04 5.66
CA ARG A 40 -0.93 -20.85 4.20
C ARG A 40 -2.13 -20.06 3.67
N GLY A 41 -3.34 -20.31 4.20
CA GLY A 41 -4.55 -19.60 3.80
C GLY A 41 -4.49 -18.11 4.15
N LYS A 42 -4.01 -17.78 5.36
CA LYS A 42 -3.81 -16.38 5.79
C LYS A 42 -2.78 -15.65 4.95
N LEU A 43 -1.70 -16.32 4.54
CA LEU A 43 -0.70 -15.73 3.65
C LEU A 43 -1.28 -15.43 2.27
N ALA A 44 -2.02 -16.38 1.68
CA ALA A 44 -2.68 -16.18 0.40
C ALA A 44 -3.69 -15.02 0.43
N PHE A 45 -4.48 -14.93 1.51
CA PHE A 45 -5.40 -13.81 1.71
C PHE A 45 -4.67 -12.46 1.86
N THR A 46 -3.57 -12.43 2.62
CA THR A 46 -2.71 -11.24 2.75
C THR A 46 -2.14 -10.81 1.39
N ALA A 47 -1.69 -11.77 0.57
CA ALA A 47 -1.19 -11.51 -0.78
C ALA A 47 -2.29 -10.94 -1.70
N ALA A 48 -3.50 -11.49 -1.64
CA ALA A 48 -4.64 -10.98 -2.40
C ALA A 48 -4.97 -9.52 -2.02
N LEU A 49 -5.04 -9.20 -0.72
CA LEU A 49 -5.27 -7.82 -0.26
C LEU A 49 -4.11 -6.87 -0.60
N SER A 50 -2.87 -7.37 -0.62
CA SER A 50 -1.71 -6.60 -1.09
C SER A 50 -1.85 -6.27 -2.57
N ALA A 51 -2.27 -7.23 -3.41
CA ALA A 51 -2.56 -6.98 -4.82
C ALA A 51 -3.72 -5.98 -4.99
N THR A 52 -4.79 -6.09 -4.19
CA THR A 52 -5.87 -5.10 -4.16
C THR A 52 -5.35 -3.71 -3.82
N THR A 53 -4.42 -3.60 -2.87
CA THR A 53 -3.79 -2.32 -2.49
C THR A 53 -2.97 -1.72 -3.65
N VAL A 54 -2.22 -2.55 -4.38
CA VAL A 54 -1.50 -2.13 -5.60
C VAL A 54 -2.49 -1.60 -6.64
N ILE A 55 -3.56 -2.34 -6.92
CA ILE A 55 -4.59 -1.92 -7.90
C ILE A 55 -5.25 -0.61 -7.46
N ALA A 56 -5.66 -0.50 -6.20
CA ALA A 56 -6.24 0.73 -5.65
C ALA A 56 -5.28 1.92 -5.77
N THR A 57 -3.98 1.67 -5.58
CA THR A 57 -2.93 2.69 -5.73
C THR A 57 -2.83 3.17 -7.17
N ILE A 58 -2.77 2.24 -8.14
CA ILE A 58 -2.72 2.58 -9.57
C ILE A 58 -3.97 3.36 -9.97
N VAL A 59 -5.15 2.90 -9.57
CA VAL A 59 -6.41 3.59 -9.86
C VAL A 59 -6.40 5.00 -9.28
N GLY A 60 -5.99 5.18 -8.03
CA GLY A 60 -5.91 6.50 -7.39
C GLY A 60 -4.96 7.46 -8.10
N VAL A 61 -3.77 6.98 -8.48
CA VAL A 61 -2.81 7.78 -9.28
C VAL A 61 -3.43 8.17 -10.63
N TRP A 62 -4.04 7.20 -11.33
CA TRP A 62 -4.61 7.43 -12.65
C TRP A 62 -5.79 8.40 -12.64
N THR A 63 -6.66 8.30 -11.63
CA THR A 63 -7.77 9.26 -11.43
C THR A 63 -7.25 10.69 -11.23
N ASN A 64 -6.19 10.87 -10.45
CA ASN A 64 -5.61 12.20 -10.22
C ASN A 64 -4.93 12.75 -11.47
N VAL A 65 -4.19 11.92 -12.22
CA VAL A 65 -3.63 12.32 -13.52
C VAL A 65 -4.74 12.73 -14.49
N GLY A 66 -5.79 11.92 -14.60
CA GLY A 66 -6.95 12.24 -15.45
C GLY A 66 -7.62 13.55 -15.07
N ALA A 67 -7.75 13.84 -13.77
CA ALA A 67 -8.33 15.10 -13.30
C ALA A 67 -7.49 16.31 -13.71
N VAL A 68 -6.17 16.23 -13.63
CA VAL A 68 -5.26 17.31 -14.05
C VAL A 68 -5.32 17.53 -15.56
N LEU A 69 -5.30 16.45 -16.35
CA LEU A 69 -5.39 16.56 -17.80
C LEU A 69 -6.74 17.12 -18.25
N SER A 70 -7.84 16.67 -17.64
CA SER A 70 -9.19 17.23 -17.90
C SER A 70 -9.31 18.69 -17.48
N PHE A 71 -8.58 19.13 -16.44
CA PHE A 71 -8.54 20.54 -16.07
C PHE A 71 -7.84 21.40 -17.13
N LEU A 72 -6.72 20.89 -17.67
CA LEU A 72 -5.88 21.60 -18.64
C LEU A 72 -6.44 21.58 -20.07
N GLU A 73 -7.42 20.73 -20.35
CA GLU A 73 -8.06 20.65 -21.67
C GLU A 73 -8.85 21.93 -22.03
N ASP A 74 -9.31 22.69 -21.03
CA ASP A 74 -10.06 23.93 -21.22
C ASP A 74 -9.14 25.16 -21.08
N PRO A 75 -8.84 25.88 -22.18
CA PRO A 75 -7.97 27.06 -22.16
C PRO A 75 -8.53 28.21 -21.33
N ALA A 76 -9.85 28.26 -21.09
CA ALA A 76 -10.46 29.27 -20.24
C ALA A 76 -10.14 29.05 -18.75
N ARG A 77 -9.77 27.83 -18.36
CA ARG A 77 -9.46 27.46 -16.98
C ARG A 77 -7.96 27.52 -16.66
N ALA A 78 -7.11 27.44 -17.68
CA ALA A 78 -5.66 27.44 -17.53
C ALA A 78 -5.01 28.35 -18.59
N PRO A 79 -4.74 29.63 -18.27
CA PRO A 79 -3.93 30.50 -19.13
C PRO A 79 -2.57 29.86 -19.41
N ASP A 80 -2.05 30.03 -20.64
CA ASP A 80 -0.80 29.40 -21.10
C ASP A 80 0.39 29.61 -20.15
N ALA A 81 0.46 30.77 -19.51
CA ALA A 81 1.51 31.12 -18.54
C ALA A 81 1.53 30.22 -17.28
N ASP A 82 0.38 29.65 -16.89
CA ASP A 82 0.23 28.85 -15.68
C ASP A 82 0.19 27.34 -15.94
N VAL A 83 0.07 26.90 -17.20
CA VAL A 83 -0.08 25.49 -17.58
C VAL A 83 1.02 24.61 -16.99
N THR A 84 2.30 25.01 -17.14
CA THR A 84 3.43 24.23 -16.60
C THR A 84 3.36 24.09 -15.08
N ARG A 85 2.97 25.17 -14.38
CA ARG A 85 2.84 25.17 -12.92
C ARG A 85 1.71 24.27 -12.45
N ILE A 86 0.54 24.35 -13.11
CA ILE A 86 -0.64 23.53 -12.81
C ILE A 86 -0.33 22.06 -13.06
N LEU A 87 0.30 21.73 -14.19
CA LEU A 87 0.70 20.36 -14.54
C LEU A 87 1.64 19.75 -13.49
N LEU A 88 2.73 20.45 -13.15
CA LEU A 88 3.71 19.94 -12.17
C LEU A 88 3.11 19.82 -10.78
N THR A 89 2.26 20.78 -10.38
CA THR A 89 1.54 20.71 -9.11
C THR A 89 0.61 19.51 -9.09
N GLY A 90 -0.23 19.36 -10.11
CA GLY A 90 -1.16 18.25 -10.26
C GLY A 90 -0.48 16.89 -10.27
N LEU A 91 0.65 16.75 -10.98
CA LEU A 91 1.41 15.51 -11.02
C LEU A 91 2.04 15.18 -9.66
N LYS A 92 2.54 16.18 -8.92
CA LYS A 92 2.99 16.01 -7.54
C LYS A 92 1.86 15.48 -6.66
N GLU A 93 0.63 15.97 -6.83
CA GLU A 93 -0.53 15.50 -6.04
C GLU A 93 -0.98 14.10 -6.45
N ALA A 94 -0.90 13.79 -7.74
CA ALA A 94 -1.18 12.47 -8.28
C ALA A 94 -0.21 11.39 -7.75
N GLY A 95 0.99 11.76 -7.32
CA GLY A 95 1.93 10.85 -6.66
C GLY A 95 1.55 10.42 -5.25
N ARG A 96 0.65 11.15 -4.56
CA ARG A 96 0.31 10.91 -3.14
C ARG A 96 -0.31 9.54 -2.87
N PRO A 97 -1.31 9.05 -3.66
CA PRO A 97 -1.79 7.68 -3.53
C PRO A 97 -0.67 6.65 -3.69
N GLY A 98 0.25 6.90 -4.63
CA GLY A 98 1.46 6.09 -4.85
C GLY A 98 2.32 5.97 -3.60
N THR A 99 2.63 7.10 -2.97
CA THR A 99 3.43 7.14 -1.73
C THR A 99 2.75 6.40 -0.58
N LEU A 100 1.44 6.62 -0.38
CA LEU A 100 0.69 5.95 0.68
C LEU A 100 0.62 4.44 0.46
N GLY A 101 0.30 4.02 -0.76
CA GLY A 101 0.22 2.60 -1.13
C GLY A 101 1.54 1.89 -0.94
N GLY A 102 2.64 2.51 -1.40
CA GLY A 102 4.00 1.99 -1.21
C GLY A 102 4.39 1.85 0.26
N LEU A 103 4.04 2.83 1.10
CA LEU A 103 4.29 2.78 2.54
C LEU A 103 3.52 1.62 3.20
N LEU A 104 2.22 1.50 2.95
CA LEU A 104 1.39 0.43 3.53
C LEU A 104 1.87 -0.95 3.09
N LEU A 105 2.21 -1.13 1.81
CA LEU A 105 2.74 -2.39 1.28
C LEU A 105 4.11 -2.74 1.88
N THR A 106 4.96 -1.74 2.15
CA THR A 106 6.24 -1.94 2.85
C THR A 106 6.00 -2.45 4.26
N LEU A 107 5.05 -1.85 5.00
CA LEU A 107 4.68 -2.31 6.35
C LEU A 107 4.10 -3.74 6.31
N VAL A 108 3.24 -4.05 5.34
CA VAL A 108 2.72 -5.41 5.10
C VAL A 108 3.87 -6.40 4.88
N ALA A 109 4.82 -6.08 4.00
CA ALA A 109 5.96 -6.94 3.69
C ALA A 109 6.85 -7.20 4.92
N LEU A 110 7.10 -6.17 5.74
CA LEU A 110 7.83 -6.31 7.00
C LEU A 110 7.12 -7.29 7.95
N VAL A 111 5.80 -7.12 8.14
CA VAL A 111 5.02 -7.99 9.03
C VAL A 111 4.94 -9.43 8.50
N VAL A 112 4.74 -9.61 7.19
CA VAL A 112 4.77 -10.93 6.55
C VAL A 112 6.13 -11.60 6.75
N SER A 113 7.23 -10.87 6.64
CA SER A 113 8.58 -11.40 6.86
C SER A 113 8.76 -11.98 8.27
N VAL A 114 8.19 -11.31 9.29
CA VAL A 114 8.15 -11.83 10.67
C VAL A 114 7.35 -13.14 10.75
N GLY A 115 6.20 -13.21 10.07
CA GLY A 115 5.37 -14.41 10.02
C GLY A 115 6.06 -15.60 9.34
N VAL A 116 6.78 -15.34 8.24
CA VAL A 116 7.58 -16.36 7.54
C VAL A 116 8.70 -16.89 8.45
N LEU A 117 9.43 -16.00 9.14
CA LEU A 117 10.47 -16.39 10.08
C LEU A 117 9.92 -17.24 11.23
N ARG A 118 8.75 -16.88 11.77
CA ARG A 118 8.08 -17.65 12.83
C ARG A 118 7.67 -19.03 12.34
N SER A 119 7.07 -19.12 11.14
CA SER A 119 6.68 -20.39 10.51
C SER A 119 7.87 -21.34 10.34
N ALA A 120 9.01 -20.81 9.87
CA ALA A 120 10.23 -21.59 9.69
C ALA A 120 10.77 -22.18 11.01
N ARG A 121 10.73 -21.40 12.10
CA ARG A 121 11.16 -21.86 13.44
C ARG A 121 10.26 -22.97 13.99
N ILE A 122 8.94 -22.86 13.81
CA ILE A 122 7.98 -23.90 14.24
C ILE A 122 8.26 -25.21 13.50
N GLY A 123 8.47 -25.16 12.17
CA GLY A 123 8.78 -26.35 11.38
C GLY A 123 10.15 -26.98 11.70
N ALA A 124 11.14 -26.18 12.11
CA ALA A 124 12.43 -26.70 12.58
C ALA A 124 12.29 -27.45 13.92
N GLY A 125 11.50 -26.93 14.86
CA GLY A 125 11.23 -27.57 16.15
C GLY A 125 10.54 -28.93 16.01
N ALA A 126 9.54 -29.03 15.13
CA ALA A 126 8.81 -30.27 14.87
C ALA A 126 9.74 -31.39 14.33
N ARG A 127 10.57 -31.08 13.34
CA ARG A 127 11.53 -32.04 12.76
C ARG A 127 12.58 -32.52 13.78
N GLY A 128 13.01 -31.63 14.67
CA GLY A 128 13.93 -31.99 15.75
C GLY A 128 13.31 -32.95 16.78
N ALA A 129 12.01 -32.83 17.04
CA ALA A 129 11.29 -33.72 17.95
C ALA A 129 11.08 -35.12 17.34
N GLU A 130 10.69 -35.20 16.06
CA GLU A 130 10.54 -36.47 15.33
C GLU A 130 11.86 -37.24 15.26
N GLY A 131 12.98 -36.55 14.98
CA GLY A 131 14.30 -37.18 14.95
C GLY A 131 14.74 -37.75 16.30
N ARG A 132 14.34 -37.12 17.42
CA ARG A 132 14.63 -37.64 18.77
C ARG A 132 13.76 -38.85 19.13
N ALA A 133 12.49 -38.83 18.72
CA ALA A 133 11.59 -39.95 18.94
C ALA A 133 11.96 -41.20 18.12
N ALA A 134 12.61 -41.03 16.96
CA ALA A 134 13.07 -42.15 16.14
C ALA A 134 14.35 -42.83 16.64
N ILE A 135 15.07 -42.22 17.59
CA ILE A 135 16.33 -42.72 18.16
C ILE A 135 16.13 -43.30 19.58
N ALA A 136 14.97 -43.05 20.19
CA ALA A 136 14.58 -43.57 21.51
C ALA A 136 13.86 -44.93 21.36
#